data_AF-A0AAD4XN14-F1
#
_entry.id   AF-A0AAD4XN14-F1
#
_cell.length_a   1.000
_cell.length_b   1.000
_cell.length_c   1.000
_cell.angle_alpha   90.00
_cell.angle_beta   90.00
_cell.angle_gamma   90.00
#
_symmetry.space_group_name_H-M   'P 1'
#
loop_
_entity.id
_entity.type
_entity.pdbx_description
1 polymer ?
#
loop_
_entity_poly.entity_id
_entity_poly.type
_entity_poly.pdbx_seq_one_letter_code
_entity_poly.pdbx_strand_id
1 'polypeptide(L)'
;MFPQLLFQLMIIISCWITVSSSSLSSVQTKPGCQPKCGDVNIPYPFGIISSSLSSPGGECFFNDGSLRSYGFSINYNTTYNPPKPFLASATGKHKQIATFANGSATVESDIDELEILSITESEVRVKTWQTTACYDKPGPLLETSLEQGVLFNFTQSPFTFSNTKNRVFAVGCDAFGVP
;
A
#
# COMPACT_ATOMS: atom_id res chain seq x y z
N MET A 1 -25.17 43.64 -40.59
CA MET A 1 -24.39 42.39 -40.77
C MET A 1 -23.12 42.36 -39.90
N PHE A 2 -22.36 43.45 -39.80
CA PHE A 2 -21.15 43.55 -38.95
C PHE A 2 -21.32 43.19 -37.44
N PRO A 3 -22.38 43.62 -36.72
CA PRO A 3 -22.50 43.31 -35.29
C PRO A 3 -22.82 41.83 -35.01
N GLN A 4 -23.40 41.13 -35.98
CA GLN A 4 -23.80 39.73 -35.87
C GLN A 4 -22.59 38.79 -36.02
N LEU A 5 -21.62 39.17 -36.86
CA LEU A 5 -20.36 38.45 -37.03
C LEU A 5 -19.45 38.57 -35.80
N LEU A 6 -19.42 39.75 -35.17
CA LEU A 6 -18.72 39.98 -33.90
C LEU A 6 -19.29 39.12 -32.77
N PHE A 7 -20.63 39.00 -32.68
CA PHE A 7 -21.28 38.19 -31.66
C PHE A 7 -20.98 36.69 -31.83
N GLN A 8 -20.94 36.21 -33.07
CA GLN A 8 -20.58 34.81 -33.39
C GLN A 8 -19.10 34.53 -33.06
N LEU A 9 -18.19 35.47 -33.35
CA LEU A 9 -16.76 35.34 -33.03
C LEU A 9 -16.54 35.24 -31.51
N MET A 10 -17.27 36.03 -30.72
CA MET A 10 -17.19 36.01 -29.26
C MET A 10 -17.66 34.68 -28.65
N ILE A 11 -18.67 34.02 -29.25
CA ILE A 11 -19.15 32.70 -28.80
C ILE A 11 -18.10 31.62 -29.09
N ILE A 12 -17.44 31.66 -30.26
CA ILE A 12 -16.42 30.68 -30.64
C ILE A 12 -15.19 30.81 -29.72
N ILE A 13 -14.75 32.04 -29.41
CA ILE A 13 -13.62 32.29 -28.50
C ILE A 13 -13.95 31.85 -27.07
N SER A 14 -15.18 32.07 -26.59
CA SER A 14 -15.64 31.62 -25.27
C SER A 14 -15.66 30.09 -25.15
N CYS A 15 -16.04 29.37 -26.22
CA CYS A 15 -16.10 27.91 -26.25
C CYS A 15 -14.72 27.24 -26.17
N TRP A 16 -13.64 27.94 -26.55
CA TRP A 16 -12.28 27.40 -26.49
C TRP A 16 -11.65 27.52 -25.11
N ILE A 17 -12.20 28.34 -24.21
CA ILE A 17 -11.61 28.60 -22.88
C ILE A 17 -12.15 27.60 -21.82
N THR A 18 -13.20 26.83 -22.11
CA THR A 18 -13.84 25.95 -21.10
C THR A 18 -13.29 24.53 -21.01
N VAL A 19 -12.07 24.24 -21.45
CA VAL A 19 -11.48 22.90 -21.31
C VAL A 19 -10.13 22.96 -20.61
N SER A 20 -10.16 22.88 -19.28
CA SER A 20 -9.24 22.11 -18.41
C SER A 20 -9.60 22.34 -16.94
N SER A 21 -10.74 21.80 -16.51
CA SER A 21 -10.94 21.57 -15.08
C SER A 21 -10.18 20.30 -14.71
N SER A 22 -8.90 20.42 -14.34
CA SER A 22 -8.24 19.36 -13.58
C SER A 22 -8.90 19.34 -12.20
N SER A 23 -9.82 18.40 -11.97
CA SER A 23 -10.31 18.11 -10.63
C SER A 23 -9.11 17.65 -9.80
N LEU A 24 -8.59 18.54 -8.96
CA LEU A 24 -7.57 18.17 -7.98
C LEU A 24 -8.31 17.43 -6.88
N SER A 25 -8.35 16.10 -6.99
CA SER A 25 -8.91 15.25 -5.94
C SER A 25 -8.14 15.53 -4.66
N SER A 26 -8.76 16.23 -3.71
CA SER A 26 -8.11 16.53 -2.46
C SER A 26 -7.99 15.22 -1.68
N VAL A 27 -6.77 14.70 -1.61
CA VAL A 27 -6.32 13.67 -0.68
C VAL A 27 -6.51 14.24 0.74
N GLN A 28 -7.75 14.22 1.23
CA GLN A 28 -8.17 14.92 2.43
C GLN A 28 -8.47 13.92 3.54
N THR A 29 -7.86 14.15 4.68
CA THR A 29 -8.16 13.41 5.91
C THR A 29 -9.58 13.76 6.37
N LYS A 30 -10.31 12.77 6.86
CA LYS A 30 -11.62 12.99 7.49
C LYS A 30 -11.50 14.02 8.62
N PRO A 31 -12.35 15.05 8.69
CA PRO A 31 -12.34 16.02 9.79
C PRO A 31 -12.44 15.33 11.15
N GLY A 32 -11.63 15.76 12.11
CA GLY A 32 -11.52 15.14 13.44
C GLY A 32 -10.53 13.98 13.54
N CYS A 33 -9.98 13.52 12.42
CA CYS A 33 -8.98 12.44 12.37
C CYS A 33 -7.56 12.97 12.18
N GLN A 34 -6.59 12.19 12.63
CA GLN A 34 -5.18 12.55 12.53
C GLN A 34 -4.71 12.46 11.06
N PRO A 35 -4.14 13.53 10.48
CA PRO A 35 -3.85 13.60 9.04
C PRO A 35 -2.50 13.03 8.63
N LYS A 36 -1.62 12.70 9.59
CA LYS A 36 -0.25 12.25 9.32
C LYS A 36 0.18 11.12 10.25
N CYS A 37 1.04 10.27 9.71
CA CYS A 37 1.70 9.18 10.42
C CYS A 37 3.18 9.21 10.01
N GLY A 38 4.05 9.74 10.87
CA GLY A 38 5.40 10.13 10.47
C GLY A 38 5.37 11.09 9.29
N ASP A 39 6.03 10.71 8.20
CA ASP A 39 6.12 11.50 6.95
C ASP A 39 4.99 11.22 5.95
N VAL A 40 4.07 10.31 6.26
CA VAL A 40 3.00 9.89 5.34
C VAL A 40 1.68 10.62 5.67
N ASN A 41 1.07 11.23 4.65
CA ASN A 41 -0.28 11.79 4.74
C ASN A 41 -1.33 10.67 4.73
N ILE A 42 -2.33 10.78 5.61
CA ILE A 42 -3.40 9.80 5.78
C ILE A 42 -4.74 10.40 5.29
N PRO A 43 -5.11 10.19 4.02
CA PRO A 43 -6.42 10.60 3.50
C PRO A 43 -7.52 9.63 3.89
N TYR A 44 -8.77 10.09 3.93
CA TYR A 44 -9.91 9.18 3.88
C TYR A 44 -9.91 8.46 2.51
N PRO A 45 -10.16 7.14 2.41
CA PRO A 45 -10.77 6.22 3.38
C PRO A 45 -9.83 5.62 4.44
N PHE A 46 -8.55 6.00 4.50
CA PHE A 46 -7.61 5.46 5.48
C PHE A 46 -7.68 6.19 6.82
N GLY A 47 -7.29 5.48 7.89
CA GLY A 47 -7.31 6.06 9.23
C GLY A 47 -6.48 5.28 10.24
N ILE A 48 -5.93 6.01 11.21
CA ILE A 48 -5.11 5.43 12.29
C ILE A 48 -6.02 4.80 13.34
N ILE A 49 -5.74 3.57 13.74
CA ILE A 49 -6.61 2.80 14.66
C ILE A 49 -6.79 3.48 16.02
N SER A 50 -5.75 4.12 16.58
CA SER A 50 -5.87 4.81 17.88
C SER A 50 -6.81 6.02 17.84
N SER A 51 -7.00 6.62 16.66
CA SER A 51 -7.90 7.76 16.49
C SER A 51 -9.39 7.37 16.45
N SER A 52 -9.75 6.11 16.15
CA SER A 52 -11.18 5.73 16.07
C SER A 52 -11.90 5.74 17.42
N LEU A 53 -11.18 5.51 18.52
CA LEU A 53 -11.72 5.50 19.89
C LEU A 53 -11.85 6.90 20.50
N SER A 54 -11.18 7.90 19.92
CA SER A 54 -11.01 9.23 20.50
C SER A 54 -11.48 10.38 19.59
N SER A 55 -11.95 10.08 18.35
CA SER A 55 -12.32 11.11 17.39
C SER A 55 -13.77 11.59 17.54
N PRO A 56 -14.01 12.90 17.68
CA PRO A 56 -15.34 13.48 17.55
C PRO A 56 -15.80 13.33 16.09
N GLY A 57 -16.71 12.40 15.81
CA GLY A 57 -17.23 12.13 14.46
C GLY A 57 -17.16 10.67 13.99
N GLY A 58 -16.81 9.73 14.86
CA GLY A 58 -16.81 8.29 14.56
C GLY A 58 -15.52 7.82 13.88
N GLU A 59 -15.52 6.60 13.36
CA GLU A 59 -14.33 5.90 12.85
C GLU A 59 -13.59 6.70 11.75
N CYS A 60 -12.26 6.70 11.82
CA CYS A 60 -11.39 7.49 10.95
C CYS A 60 -10.98 6.79 9.66
N PHE A 61 -11.29 5.52 9.54
CA PHE A 61 -11.09 4.71 8.35
C PHE A 61 -12.44 4.25 7.83
N PHE A 62 -12.49 3.85 6.57
CA PHE A 62 -13.67 3.23 6.00
C PHE A 62 -13.92 1.86 6.64
N ASN A 63 -15.13 1.68 7.15
CA ASN A 63 -15.61 0.45 7.73
C ASN A 63 -17.03 0.17 7.20
N ASP A 64 -17.17 -0.91 6.46
CA ASP A 64 -18.44 -1.32 5.85
C ASP A 64 -19.26 -2.28 6.75
N GLY A 65 -18.89 -2.40 8.04
CA GLY A 65 -19.61 -3.20 9.02
C GLY A 65 -19.56 -4.73 8.84
N SER A 66 -19.12 -5.23 7.67
CA SER A 66 -19.21 -6.64 7.32
C SER A 66 -17.92 -7.42 7.57
N LEU A 67 -16.74 -6.82 7.42
CA LEU A 67 -15.43 -7.49 7.58
C LEU A 67 -14.33 -6.46 7.88
N ARG A 68 -14.17 -6.06 9.16
CA ARG A 68 -13.08 -5.21 9.72
C ARG A 68 -12.23 -4.41 8.72
N SER A 69 -12.69 -3.26 8.22
CA SER A 69 -11.85 -2.21 7.58
C SER A 69 -10.68 -2.67 6.69
N TYR A 70 -10.84 -3.78 5.96
CA TYR A 70 -9.70 -4.53 5.41
C TYR A 70 -9.01 -3.68 4.34
N GLY A 71 -7.81 -3.20 4.66
CA GLY A 71 -6.92 -2.40 3.83
C GLY A 71 -7.02 -0.89 4.04
N PHE A 72 -7.81 -0.42 5.01
CA PHE A 72 -7.95 1.02 5.30
C PHE A 72 -7.45 1.43 6.68
N SER A 73 -7.33 0.48 7.59
CA SER A 73 -6.80 0.73 8.93
C SER A 73 -5.27 0.77 8.94
N ILE A 74 -4.72 1.77 9.63
CA ILE A 74 -3.29 1.99 9.78
C ILE A 74 -2.90 1.85 11.24
N ASN A 75 -1.90 1.02 11.49
CA ASN A 75 -1.22 0.96 12.77
C ASN A 75 -0.10 2.02 12.78
N TYR A 76 -0.06 2.81 13.86
CA TYR A 76 0.93 3.87 14.03
C TYR A 76 2.00 3.42 15.01
N ASN A 77 3.16 3.00 14.49
CA ASN A 77 4.22 2.47 15.33
C ASN A 77 5.25 3.56 15.68
N THR A 78 5.22 3.99 16.94
CA THR A 78 6.10 5.03 17.50
C THR A 78 7.43 4.50 18.03
N THR A 79 7.68 3.19 17.94
CA THR A 79 9.00 2.62 18.32
C THR A 79 10.08 2.97 17.30
N TYR A 80 9.69 3.38 16.09
CA TYR A 80 10.59 3.90 15.05
C TYR A 80 10.81 5.40 15.20
N ASN A 81 11.95 5.88 14.71
CA ASN A 81 12.28 7.31 14.64
C ASN A 81 12.73 7.70 13.22
N PRO A 82 11.91 8.43 12.43
CA PRO A 82 10.56 8.87 12.77
C PRO A 82 9.56 7.69 12.87
N PRO A 83 8.44 7.87 13.59
CA PRO A 83 7.35 6.90 13.67
C PRO A 83 6.84 6.46 12.30
N LYS A 84 6.43 5.19 12.16
CA LYS A 84 6.10 4.58 10.86
C LYS A 84 4.65 4.10 10.75
N PRO A 85 4.00 4.29 9.58
CA PRO A 85 2.69 3.71 9.28
C PRO A 85 2.79 2.27 8.80
N PHE A 86 1.91 1.42 9.30
CA PHE A 86 1.77 0.03 8.87
C PHE A 86 0.32 -0.29 8.50
N LEU A 87 0.11 -1.05 7.43
CA LEU A 87 -1.22 -1.45 6.98
C LEU A 87 -1.71 -2.64 7.83
N ALA A 88 -2.62 -2.37 8.76
CA ALA A 88 -3.02 -3.31 9.80
C ALA A 88 -3.81 -4.53 9.30
N SER A 89 -4.27 -4.47 8.05
CA SER A 89 -5.08 -5.52 7.42
C SER A 89 -4.32 -6.34 6.38
N ALA A 90 -3.13 -5.89 5.97
CA ALA A 90 -2.26 -6.69 5.15
C ALA A 90 -1.40 -7.54 6.07
N THR A 91 -1.90 -8.74 6.37
CA THR A 91 -1.08 -9.76 7.01
C THR A 91 -0.12 -10.28 5.94
N GLY A 92 1.15 -9.89 6.00
CA GLY A 92 2.20 -10.65 5.34
C GLY A 92 2.48 -11.88 6.19
N LYS A 93 2.47 -13.06 5.58
CA LYS A 93 2.97 -14.26 6.25
C LYS A 93 4.38 -14.49 5.76
N HIS A 94 5.36 -14.40 6.66
CA HIS A 94 6.62 -15.10 6.45
C HIS A 94 6.33 -16.58 6.67
N LYS A 95 6.33 -17.36 5.58
CA LYS A 95 6.15 -18.81 5.67
C LYS A 95 7.52 -19.47 5.75
N GLN A 96 7.92 -19.85 6.95
CA GLN A 96 9.11 -20.66 7.15
C GLN A 96 8.75 -22.15 6.95
N ILE A 97 9.02 -22.69 5.76
CA ILE A 97 8.98 -24.14 5.55
C ILE A 97 10.35 -24.68 5.97
N ALA A 98 10.46 -25.19 7.20
CA ALA A 98 11.65 -25.89 7.63
C ALA A 98 11.54 -27.35 7.14
N THR A 99 12.34 -27.71 6.15
CA THR A 99 12.46 -29.11 5.70
C THR A 99 13.55 -29.76 6.53
N PHE A 100 13.19 -30.61 7.48
CA PHE A 100 14.16 -31.43 8.19
C PHE A 100 14.33 -32.75 7.41
N ALA A 101 15.52 -33.37 7.49
CA ALA A 101 15.85 -34.64 6.82
C ALA A 101 14.89 -35.82 7.14
N ASN A 102 14.00 -35.61 8.11
CA ASN A 102 13.07 -36.56 8.71
C ASN A 102 11.61 -36.04 8.74
N GLY A 103 11.30 -34.93 8.05
CA GLY A 103 9.93 -34.43 7.86
C GLY A 103 9.84 -32.92 7.61
N SER A 104 8.78 -32.47 6.94
CA SER A 104 8.51 -31.03 6.73
C SER A 104 7.73 -30.46 7.93
N ALA A 105 8.30 -29.49 8.63
CA ALA A 105 7.56 -28.68 9.58
C ALA A 105 7.25 -27.32 8.94
N THR A 106 5.99 -26.92 8.94
CA THR A 106 5.60 -25.54 8.64
C THR A 106 5.70 -24.76 9.93
N VAL A 107 6.66 -23.84 10.02
CA VAL A 107 6.75 -22.87 11.10
C VAL A 107 5.99 -21.64 10.61
N GLU A 108 4.80 -21.44 11.17
CA GLU A 108 3.94 -20.30 10.87
C GLU A 108 4.32 -19.18 11.86
N SER A 109 5.15 -18.23 11.42
CA SER A 109 5.53 -17.08 12.25
C SER A 109 4.59 -15.91 12.01
N ASP A 110 4.14 -15.30 13.11
CA ASP A 110 3.17 -14.20 13.16
C ASP A 110 3.60 -12.95 12.37
N ILE A 111 2.70 -12.57 11.46
CA ILE A 111 2.33 -11.24 10.94
C ILE A 111 3.35 -10.10 11.16
N ASP A 112 4.18 -9.82 10.16
CA ASP A 112 4.73 -8.48 9.97
C ASP A 112 3.71 -7.66 9.17
N GLU A 113 3.24 -6.55 9.76
CA GLU A 113 2.40 -5.59 9.05
C GLU A 113 3.20 -4.90 7.92
N LEU A 114 2.52 -4.50 6.85
CA LEU A 114 3.17 -3.84 5.71
C LEU A 114 3.46 -2.36 5.95
N GLU A 115 4.72 -1.95 5.95
CA GLU A 115 5.12 -0.53 6.06
C GLU A 115 4.60 0.26 4.85
N ILE A 116 3.85 1.34 5.09
CA ILE A 116 3.33 2.22 4.04
C ILE A 116 4.39 3.28 3.73
N LEU A 117 4.75 3.39 2.46
CA LEU A 117 5.70 4.40 1.96
C LEU A 117 5.00 5.68 1.51
N SER A 118 3.83 5.55 0.86
CA SER A 118 3.03 6.69 0.40
C SER A 118 1.61 6.27 0.06
N ILE A 119 0.65 7.17 0.29
CA ILE A 119 -0.73 7.04 -0.14
C ILE A 119 -1.03 8.15 -1.14
N THR A 120 -1.62 7.78 -2.27
CA THR A 120 -2.12 8.71 -3.28
C THR A 120 -3.60 8.42 -3.54
N GLU A 121 -4.22 9.16 -4.45
CA GLU A 121 -5.62 8.96 -4.81
C GLU A 121 -5.94 7.54 -5.31
N SER A 122 -5.05 6.94 -6.10
CA SER A 122 -5.32 5.67 -6.79
C SER A 122 -4.43 4.51 -6.34
N GLU A 123 -3.44 4.76 -5.49
CA GLU A 123 -2.48 3.73 -5.09
C GLU A 123 -1.90 3.95 -3.70
N VAL A 124 -1.63 2.83 -3.04
CA VAL A 124 -0.84 2.74 -1.82
C VAL A 124 0.46 2.04 -2.17
N ARG A 125 1.59 2.64 -1.79
CA ARG A 125 2.90 1.98 -1.90
C ARG A 125 3.30 1.44 -0.55
N VAL A 126 3.66 0.17 -0.54
CA VAL A 126 4.10 -0.56 0.65
C VAL A 126 5.50 -1.10 0.43
N LYS A 127 6.25 -1.24 1.52
CA LYS A 127 7.57 -1.87 1.51
C LYS A 127 7.42 -3.38 1.67
N THR A 128 8.04 -4.14 0.78
CA THR A 128 8.13 -5.60 0.90
C THR A 128 9.41 -6.02 1.64
N TRP A 129 9.42 -7.23 2.18
CA TRP A 129 10.65 -7.87 2.68
C TRP A 129 11.51 -8.39 1.54
N GLN A 130 12.80 -8.55 1.82
CA GLN A 130 13.78 -9.12 0.92
C GLN A 130 14.05 -10.58 1.32
N THR A 131 13.96 -11.50 0.37
CA THR A 131 14.48 -12.87 0.57
C THR A 131 15.95 -12.92 0.15
N THR A 132 16.74 -13.75 0.83
CA THR A 132 18.13 -14.03 0.47
C THR A 132 18.38 -15.53 0.47
N ALA A 133 19.01 -16.02 -0.60
CA ALA A 133 19.51 -17.39 -0.70
C ALA A 133 21.04 -17.40 -0.64
N CYS A 134 21.61 -18.33 0.13
CA CYS A 134 23.05 -18.48 0.34
C CYS A 134 23.53 -19.83 -0.20
N TYR A 135 24.70 -19.83 -0.83
CA TYR A 135 25.28 -21.01 -1.48
C TYR A 135 26.69 -21.28 -0.95
N ASP A 136 27.02 -22.56 -0.74
CA ASP A 136 28.39 -22.99 -0.44
C ASP A 136 29.17 -23.25 -1.73
N LYS A 137 30.50 -23.16 -1.73
CA LYS A 137 31.31 -23.66 -2.86
C LYS A 137 31.35 -25.20 -2.76
N PRO A 138 30.83 -25.97 -3.76
CA PRO A 138 30.85 -25.70 -5.20
C PRO A 138 29.48 -25.42 -5.88
N GLY A 139 28.48 -24.93 -5.14
CA GLY A 139 27.16 -24.56 -5.67
C GLY A 139 25.91 -25.09 -4.94
N PRO A 140 25.95 -26.00 -3.95
CA PRO A 140 24.72 -26.37 -3.26
C PRO A 140 24.22 -25.21 -2.39
N LEU A 141 22.89 -25.06 -2.33
CA LEU A 141 22.24 -24.20 -1.35
C LEU A 141 22.69 -24.63 0.05
N LEU A 142 23.11 -23.68 0.87
CA LEU A 142 23.23 -23.92 2.29
C LEU A 142 21.80 -24.22 2.79
N GLU A 143 21.57 -25.39 3.40
CA GLU A 143 20.27 -25.89 3.88
C GLU A 143 19.50 -24.93 4.83
N THR A 144 20.06 -23.77 5.14
CA THR A 144 19.58 -22.79 6.12
C THR A 144 19.17 -21.43 5.54
N SER A 145 19.07 -21.23 4.21
CA SER A 145 18.45 -20.01 3.67
C SER A 145 16.92 -20.09 3.75
N LEU A 146 16.38 -19.83 4.94
CA LEU A 146 15.01 -20.08 5.39
C LEU A 146 13.92 -19.11 4.85
N GLU A 147 14.15 -18.42 3.73
CA GLU A 147 13.26 -17.37 3.21
C GLU A 147 12.73 -17.74 1.82
N GLN A 148 11.85 -18.73 1.68
CA GLN A 148 11.43 -19.24 0.35
C GLN A 148 10.31 -18.45 -0.34
N GLY A 149 10.08 -17.20 0.08
CA GLY A 149 9.20 -16.28 -0.63
C GLY A 149 8.38 -15.40 0.31
N VAL A 150 8.08 -14.19 -0.15
CA VAL A 150 7.20 -13.26 0.54
C VAL A 150 5.79 -13.42 -0.02
N LEU A 151 4.84 -13.78 0.83
CA LEU A 151 3.44 -13.94 0.45
C LEU A 151 2.58 -12.87 1.11
N PHE A 152 1.78 -12.21 0.28
CA PHE A 152 0.82 -11.20 0.69
C PHE A 152 -0.58 -11.66 0.34
N ASN A 153 -1.50 -11.58 1.30
CA ASN A 153 -2.89 -11.89 1.05
C ASN A 153 -3.75 -10.63 1.19
N PHE A 154 -4.19 -10.11 0.05
CA PHE A 154 -5.14 -9.01 -0.05
C PHE A 154 -6.58 -9.49 -0.36
N THR A 155 -6.84 -10.80 -0.28
CA THR A 155 -8.18 -11.38 -0.45
C THR A 155 -9.10 -10.80 0.61
N GLN A 156 -10.19 -10.14 0.19
CA GLN A 156 -11.14 -9.34 0.99
C GLN A 156 -10.80 -7.86 1.18
N SER A 157 -9.67 -7.39 0.65
CA SER A 157 -9.42 -5.95 0.51
C SER A 157 -9.78 -5.47 -0.91
N PRO A 158 -10.02 -4.17 -1.12
CA PRO A 158 -10.23 -3.61 -2.46
C PRO A 158 -8.92 -3.41 -3.23
N PHE A 159 -7.77 -3.82 -2.67
CA PHE A 159 -6.47 -3.63 -3.28
C PHE A 159 -6.08 -4.82 -4.17
N THR A 160 -5.42 -4.48 -5.27
CA THR A 160 -4.75 -5.43 -6.16
C THR A 160 -3.33 -4.96 -6.41
N PHE A 161 -2.47 -5.88 -6.85
CA PHE A 161 -1.10 -5.56 -7.23
C PHE A 161 -1.06 -4.76 -8.54
N SER A 162 -0.15 -3.78 -8.61
CA SER A 162 0.02 -2.98 -9.81
C SER A 162 0.90 -3.69 -10.84
N ASN A 163 0.32 -4.08 -11.97
CA ASN A 163 1.05 -4.73 -13.06
C ASN A 163 2.13 -3.85 -13.72
N THR A 164 2.12 -2.53 -13.50
CA THR A 164 3.04 -1.59 -14.16
C THR A 164 3.95 -0.83 -13.21
N LYS A 165 3.62 -0.79 -11.92
CA LYS A 165 4.39 -0.02 -10.92
C LYS A 165 5.07 -0.88 -9.86
N ASN A 166 4.77 -2.17 -9.80
CA ASN A 166 5.55 -3.12 -9.01
C ASN A 166 7.00 -3.13 -9.51
N ARG A 167 7.96 -2.99 -8.59
CA ARG A 167 9.38 -3.09 -8.88
C ARG A 167 9.90 -4.36 -8.21
N VAL A 168 10.10 -5.41 -8.99
CA VAL A 168 10.76 -6.62 -8.52
C VAL A 168 12.21 -6.57 -8.98
N PHE A 169 13.13 -6.73 -8.03
CA PHE A 169 14.55 -6.85 -8.32
C PHE A 169 15.06 -8.15 -7.72
N ALA A 170 15.82 -8.91 -8.51
CA ALA A 170 16.43 -10.16 -8.11
C ALA A 170 17.91 -10.09 -8.51
N VAL A 171 18.80 -10.53 -7.62
CA VAL A 171 20.25 -10.50 -7.85
C VAL A 171 20.82 -11.86 -7.46
N GLY A 172 21.42 -12.56 -8.42
CA GLY A 172 22.05 -13.87 -8.20
C GLY A 172 21.98 -14.78 -9.43
N CYS A 173 22.76 -15.86 -9.43
CA CYS A 173 22.86 -16.78 -10.57
C CYS A 173 21.62 -17.68 -10.78
N ASP A 174 20.70 -17.75 -9.82
CA ASP A 174 19.44 -18.52 -9.91
C ASP A 174 18.27 -17.73 -9.29
N ALA A 175 18.32 -16.40 -9.37
CA ALA A 175 17.32 -15.52 -8.79
C ALA A 175 16.27 -15.14 -9.84
N PHE A 176 14.99 -15.43 -9.57
CA PHE A 176 13.86 -15.06 -10.43
C PHE A 176 12.97 -14.05 -9.71
N GLY A 177 12.62 -12.97 -10.40
CA GLY A 177 11.64 -11.98 -9.94
C GLY A 177 10.38 -12.06 -10.80
N VAL A 178 9.24 -12.40 -10.20
CA VAL A 178 7.93 -12.37 -10.86
C VAL A 178 7.07 -11.32 -10.14
N PRO A 179 6.54 -10.32 -10.86
CA PRO A 179 5.62 -9.32 -10.30
C PRO A 179 4.21 -9.84 -10.05
#